data_AF-A0A2D5XY28-F1
#
_entry.id   AF-A0A2D5XY28-F1
#
_cell.length_a   1.000
_cell.length_b   1.000
_cell.length_c   1.000
_cell.angle_alpha   90.00
_cell.angle_beta   90.00
_cell.angle_gamma   90.00
#
_symmetry.space_group_name_H-M   'P 1'
#
loop_
_entity.id
_entity.type
_entity.pdbx_description
1 polymer ?
#
loop_
_entity_poly.entity_id
_entity_poly.type
_entity_poly.pdbx_seq_one_letter_code
_entity_poly.pdbx_strand_id
1 'polypeptide(L)'
;MGKKTFVGVRDVDEKALQDFKVAALRERMKLGVALSIAMNDFAEKKLRGPKLNLKKLLDIKPIRVGNKKVRWSEEIDEILYGWKK
;
A
#
# COMPACT_ATOMS: atom_id res chain seq x y z
N MET A 1 -0.18 6.63 24.69
CA MET A 1 -1.03 7.53 23.86
C MET A 1 -0.10 8.51 23.16
N GLY A 2 -0.12 8.54 21.82
CA GLY A 2 0.74 9.44 21.04
C GLY A 2 0.46 10.91 21.32
N LYS A 3 1.46 11.77 21.10
CA LYS A 3 1.36 13.22 21.27
C LYS A 3 0.24 13.77 20.36
N LYS A 4 -0.71 14.51 20.94
CA LYS A 4 -1.78 15.18 20.18
C LYS A 4 -1.33 16.60 19.87
N THR A 5 -1.27 16.93 18.58
CA THR A 5 -0.89 18.26 18.09
C THR A 5 -2.05 18.82 17.29
N PHE A 6 -2.35 20.11 17.43
CA PHE A 6 -3.30 20.79 16.56
C PHE A 6 -2.66 21.01 15.19
N VAL A 7 -3.35 20.61 14.13
CA VAL A 7 -2.94 20.82 12.74
C VAL A 7 -4.14 21.35 11.97
N GLY A 8 -3.98 22.51 11.35
CA GLY A 8 -4.95 23.05 10.39
C GLY A 8 -4.55 22.66 8.96
N VAL A 9 -5.50 22.12 8.20
CA VAL A 9 -5.31 21.80 6.77
C VAL A 9 -6.03 22.85 5.95
N ARG A 10 -5.34 23.45 4.97
CA ARG A 10 -5.89 24.48 4.06
C ARG A 10 -6.21 23.87 2.70
N ASP A 11 -7.01 24.59 1.92
CA ASP A 11 -7.33 24.26 0.52
C ASP A 11 -7.97 22.88 0.34
N VAL A 12 -8.78 22.46 1.31
CA VAL A 12 -9.54 21.21 1.23
C VAL A 12 -10.81 21.47 0.42
N ASP A 13 -11.05 20.63 -0.59
CA ASP A 13 -12.29 20.63 -1.33
C ASP A 13 -13.50 20.43 -0.39
N GLU A 14 -14.46 21.35 -0.45
CA GLU A 14 -15.58 21.40 0.50
C GLU A 14 -16.45 20.15 0.41
N LYS A 15 -16.69 19.64 -0.80
CA LYS A 15 -17.51 18.46 -1.03
C LYS A 15 -16.82 17.21 -0.49
N ALA A 16 -15.53 17.03 -0.77
CA ALA A 16 -14.73 15.94 -0.22
C ALA A 16 -14.68 15.98 1.32
N LEU A 17 -14.57 17.16 1.92
CA LEU A 17 -14.62 17.32 3.37
C LEU A 17 -15.98 16.91 3.96
N GLN A 18 -17.07 17.26 3.28
CA GLN A 18 -18.42 16.91 3.73
C GLN A 18 -18.66 15.40 3.67
N ASP A 19 -18.32 14.77 2.55
CA ASP A 19 -18.44 13.32 2.38
C ASP A 19 -17.60 12.57 3.43
N PHE A 20 -16.38 13.06 3.69
CA PHE A 20 -15.50 12.51 4.72
C PHE A 20 -16.09 12.62 6.13
N LYS A 21 -16.69 13.77 6.48
CA LYS A 21 -17.37 13.95 7.77
C LYS A 21 -18.53 12.97 7.94
N VAL A 22 -19.34 12.78 6.89
CA VAL A 22 -20.47 11.84 6.90
C VAL A 22 -19.97 10.41 7.12
N ALA A 23 -18.91 10.00 6.41
CA ALA A 23 -18.30 8.68 6.58
C ALA A 23 -17.77 8.47 8.00
N ALA A 24 -17.03 9.43 8.56
CA ALA A 24 -16.50 9.36 9.92
C ALA A 24 -17.63 9.24 10.97
N LEU A 25 -18.72 9.97 10.79
CA LEU A 25 -19.90 9.89 11.67
C LEU A 25 -20.59 8.52 11.59
N ARG A 26 -20.75 7.96 10.38
CA ARG A 26 -21.32 6.61 10.19
C ARG A 26 -20.51 5.54 10.91
N GLU A 27 -19.20 5.66 10.92
CA GLU A 27 -18.29 4.74 11.62
C GLU A 27 -18.09 5.08 13.11
N ARG A 28 -18.80 6.08 13.65
CA ARG A 28 -18.68 6.57 15.03
C ARG A 28 -17.25 6.97 15.41
N MET A 29 -16.48 7.48 14.45
CA MET A 29 -15.11 7.91 14.65
C MET A 29 -15.01 9.42 14.90
N LYS A 30 -14.05 9.81 15.75
CA LYS A 30 -13.65 11.23 15.86
C LYS A 30 -12.96 11.65 14.57
N LEU A 31 -13.25 12.86 14.09
CA LEU A 31 -12.72 13.36 12.81
C LEU A 31 -11.18 13.29 12.73
N GLY A 32 -10.48 13.62 13.82
CA GLY A 32 -9.02 13.52 13.87
C GLY A 32 -8.48 12.08 13.80
N VAL A 33 -9.24 11.10 14.31
CA VAL A 33 -8.89 9.68 14.18
C VAL A 33 -9.08 9.22 12.74
N ALA A 34 -10.23 9.53 12.15
CA ALA A 34 -10.49 9.24 10.74
C ALA A 34 -9.43 9.88 9.83
N LEU A 35 -9.05 11.13 10.08
CA LEU A 35 -8.01 11.83 9.33
C LEU A 35 -6.65 11.13 9.45
N SER A 36 -6.30 10.69 10.66
CA SER A 36 -5.05 9.95 10.90
C SER A 36 -5.01 8.62 10.14
N ILE A 37 -6.14 7.92 10.07
CA ILE A 37 -6.28 6.68 9.28
C ILE A 37 -6.10 6.98 7.79
N ALA A 38 -6.79 8.00 7.27
CA ALA A 38 -6.70 8.41 5.87
C ALA A 38 -5.26 8.81 5.48
N MET A 39 -4.57 9.55 6.36
CA MET A 39 -3.16 9.93 6.15
C MET A 39 -2.24 8.70 6.11
N ASN A 40 -2.45 7.73 7.01
CA ASN A 40 -1.68 6.49 7.00
C ASN A 40 -1.92 5.67 5.73
N ASP A 41 -3.18 5.50 5.33
CA ASP A 41 -3.56 4.77 4.11
C ASP A 41 -2.99 5.45 2.86
N PHE A 42 -3.07 6.77 2.78
CA PHE A 42 -2.44 7.55 1.71
C PHE A 42 -0.92 7.34 1.67
N ALA A 43 -0.26 7.43 2.82
CA ALA A 43 1.18 7.21 2.94
C ALA A 43 1.57 5.78 2.54
N GLU A 44 0.82 4.76 2.96
CA GLU A 44 1.09 3.38 2.55
C GLU A 44 0.93 3.19 1.04
N LYS A 45 -0.16 3.69 0.46
CA LYS A 45 -0.45 3.55 -0.98
C LYS A 45 0.53 4.32 -1.87
N LYS A 46 0.98 5.51 -1.45
CA LYS A 46 1.84 6.37 -2.27
C LYS A 46 3.32 6.22 -1.99
N LEU A 47 3.73 5.98 -0.74
CA LEU A 47 5.15 5.96 -0.37
C LEU A 47 5.72 4.55 -0.28
N ARG A 48 4.91 3.52 -0.01
CA ARG A 48 5.41 2.16 0.24
C ARG A 48 5.28 1.22 -0.96
N GLY A 49 4.75 1.70 -2.08
CA GLY A 49 4.44 0.86 -3.25
C GLY A 49 3.50 -0.31 -2.89
N PRO A 50 3.12 -1.17 -3.84
CA PRO A 50 2.55 -2.46 -3.46
C PRO A 50 3.61 -3.17 -2.61
N LYS A 51 3.32 -3.41 -1.32
CA LYS A 51 4.13 -4.33 -0.51
C LYS A 51 4.21 -5.63 -1.30
N LEU A 52 5.37 -5.89 -1.93
CA LEU A 52 5.60 -7.13 -2.64
C LEU A 52 5.38 -8.23 -1.60
N ASN A 53 4.28 -8.96 -1.72
CA ASN A 53 4.03 -10.11 -0.88
C ASN A 53 5.05 -11.17 -1.30
N LEU A 54 6.24 -11.12 -0.71
CA LEU A 54 7.32 -12.09 -0.92
C LEU A 54 6.82 -13.53 -0.71
N LYS A 55 5.80 -13.73 0.14
CA LYS A 55 5.10 -15.00 0.28
C LYS A 55 4.43 -15.48 -1.03
N LYS A 56 3.81 -14.58 -1.80
CA LYS A 56 3.20 -14.92 -3.11
C LYS A 56 4.23 -15.15 -4.22
N LEU A 57 5.43 -14.54 -4.11
CA LEU A 57 6.52 -14.77 -5.05
C LEU A 57 7.14 -16.17 -4.84
N LEU A 58 7.26 -16.61 -3.59
CA LEU A 58 7.72 -17.96 -3.23
C LEU A 58 6.70 -19.07 -3.57
N ASP A 59 5.43 -18.71 -3.76
CA ASP A 59 4.37 -19.64 -4.20
C ASP A 59 4.33 -19.86 -5.72
N ILE A 60 5.19 -19.19 -6.49
CA ILE A 60 5.37 -19.49 -7.92
C ILE A 60 6.07 -20.86 -8.01
N LYS A 61 5.28 -21.93 -8.04
CA LYS A 61 5.78 -23.27 -8.36
C LYS A 61 6.52 -23.21 -9.71
N PRO A 62 7.69 -23.87 -9.85
CA PRO A 62 8.36 -23.96 -11.14
C PRO A 62 7.41 -24.63 -12.13
N ILE A 63 7.04 -23.90 -13.18
CA ILE A 63 6.24 -24.42 -14.29
C ILE A 63 7.10 -25.50 -14.96
N ARG A 64 6.66 -26.76 -14.88
CA ARG A 64 7.31 -27.88 -15.58
C ARG A 64 6.89 -27.84 -17.04
N VAL A 65 7.82 -27.50 -17.92
CA VAL A 65 7.66 -27.67 -19.37
C VAL A 65 8.32 -29.01 -19.73
N GLY A 66 7.51 -30.08 -19.76
CA GLY A 66 7.98 -31.46 -19.99
C GLY A 66 8.81 -32.06 -18.83
N ASN A 67 9.71 -33.00 -19.14
CA ASN A 67 10.53 -33.76 -18.17
C ASN A 67 11.75 -33.01 -17.63
N LYS A 68 11.96 -31.74 -17.99
CA LYS A 68 13.08 -30.93 -17.49
C LYS A 68 12.57 -29.82 -16.58
N LYS A 69 13.15 -29.78 -15.37
CA LYS A 69 12.95 -28.69 -14.41
C LYS A 69 13.73 -27.48 -14.92
N VAL A 70 13.04 -26.52 -15.53
CA VAL A 70 13.66 -25.28 -16.01
C VAL A 70 13.86 -24.35 -14.80
N ARG A 71 15.11 -24.00 -14.49
CA ARG A 71 15.46 -23.08 -13.39
C ARG A 71 15.40 -21.63 -13.92
N TRP A 72 14.20 -21.08 -14.02
CA TRP A 72 13.97 -19.66 -14.35
C TRP A 72 14.44 -18.67 -13.25
N SER A 73 15.19 -19.15 -12.25
CA SER A 73 15.65 -18.34 -11.12
C SER A 73 16.48 -17.15 -11.56
N GLU A 74 17.37 -17.36 -12.54
CA GLU A 74 18.31 -16.34 -13.00
C GLU A 74 17.60 -15.26 -13.84
N GLU A 75 16.64 -15.64 -14.68
CA GLU A 75 15.85 -14.68 -15.47
C GLU A 75 14.85 -13.87 -14.62
N ILE A 76 14.32 -14.47 -13.55
CA ILE A 76 13.44 -13.76 -12.62
C ILE A 76 14.25 -12.75 -11.78
N ASP A 77 15.45 -13.10 -11.35
CA ASP A 77 16.34 -12.18 -10.64
C ASP A 77 16.75 -11.00 -11.54
N GLU A 78 16.95 -11.22 -12.84
CA GLU A 78 17.27 -10.16 -13.80
C GLU A 78 16.11 -9.16 -13.99
N ILE A 79 14.86 -9.65 -14.03
CA ILE A 79 13.65 -8.80 -14.15
C ILE A 79 13.35 -8.06 -12.83
N LEU A 80 13.55 -8.71 -11.67
CA LEU A 80 13.25 -8.12 -10.36
C LEU A 80 14.30 -7.12 -9.88
N TYR A 81 15.59 -7.41 -10.12
CA TYR A 81 16.68 -6.59 -9.61
C TYR A 81 17.35 -5.70 -10.66
N GLY A 82 17.01 -5.85 -11.95
CA GLY A 82 17.44 -4.92 -13.00
C GLY A 82 18.96 -4.75 -13.09
N TRP A 83 19.73 -5.81 -12.83
CA TRP A 83 21.20 -5.74 -12.96
C TRP A 83 21.60 -5.80 -14.44
N LYS A 84 21.91 -4.64 -15.01
CA LYS A 84 22.69 -4.53 -16.24
C LYS A 84 24.18 -4.69 -15.92
N LYS A 85 24.73 -5.78 -16.47
CA LYS A 85 26.16 -6.11 -16.68
C LYS A 85 27.04 -6.40 -15.48
#